data_AF-A0A925FLR1-F1
#
_entry.id   AF-A0A925FLR1-F1
#
_cell.length_a   1.000
_cell.length_b   1.000
_cell.length_c   1.000
_cell.angle_alpha   90.00
_cell.angle_beta   90.00
_cell.angle_gamma   90.00
#
_symmetry.space_group_name_H-M   'P 1'
#
loop_
_entity.id
_entity.type
_entity.pdbx_description
1 polymer ?
#
loop_
_entity_poly.entity_id
_entity_poly.type
_entity_poly.pdbx_seq_one_letter_code
_entity_poly.pdbx_strand_id
1 'polypeptide(L)' 'MKRTPEEKLLNPRPGSRIAAARDFGIDLSLTVSQLRLTPQERIDNLQSSMSFVAELDRARKKGSIGKGKQ' A
#
# COMPACT_ATOMS: atom_id res chain seq x y z
N MET A 1 -28.60 10.84 -1.96
CA MET A 1 -27.86 9.55 -2.05
C MET A 1 -26.79 9.49 -0.97
N LYS A 2 -26.48 8.30 -0.44
CA LYS A 2 -25.42 8.10 0.56
C LYS A 2 -24.07 8.02 -0.15
N ARG A 3 -23.10 8.83 0.28
CA ARG A 3 -21.75 8.82 -0.31
C ARG A 3 -21.07 7.46 -0.10
N THR A 4 -20.40 6.96 -1.13
CA THR A 4 -19.59 5.74 -1.07
C THR A 4 -18.35 5.96 -0.17
N PRO A 5 -17.69 4.90 0.31
CA PRO A 5 -16.41 5.04 1.00
C PRO A 5 -15.36 5.79 0.17
N GLU A 6 -15.25 5.48 -1.13
CA GLU A 6 -14.32 6.15 -2.05
C GLU A 6 -14.62 7.65 -2.18
N GLU A 7 -15.89 8.02 -2.39
CA GLU A 7 -16.30 9.43 -2.47
C GLU A 7 -15.98 10.21 -1.20
N LYS A 8 -16.06 9.57 -0.02
CA LYS A 8 -15.70 10.22 1.24
C LYS A 8 -14.20 10.46 1.39
N LEU A 9 -13.37 9.58 0.82
CA LEU A 9 -11.91 9.69 0.84
C LEU A 9 -11.41 10.73 -0.16
N LEU A 10 -11.98 10.73 -1.38
CA LEU A 10 -11.64 11.69 -2.43
C LEU A 10 -12.18 13.10 -2.15
N ASN A 11 -13.37 13.18 -1.54
CA ASN A 11 -14.05 14.44 -1.22
C ASN A 11 -14.42 14.48 0.27
N PRO A 12 -13.42 14.62 1.16
CA PRO A 12 -13.67 14.63 2.59
C PRO A 12 -14.50 15.86 2.96
N ARG A 13 -15.46 15.68 3.87
CA ARG A 13 -16.21 16.81 4.41
C ARG A 13 -15.28 17.67 5.26
N PRO A 14 -15.34 19.01 5.17
CA PRO A 14 -14.63 19.90 6.09
C PRO A 14 -14.90 19.50 7.55
N GLY A 15 -13.86 19.52 8.39
CA GLY A 15 -13.93 19.13 9.80
C GLY A 15 -14.08 17.63 10.07
N SER A 16 -14.11 16.76 9.05
CA SER A 16 -14.12 15.31 9.26
C SER A 16 -12.73 14.77 9.60
N ARG A 17 -12.66 13.59 10.22
CA ARG A 17 -11.38 12.90 10.47
C ARG A 17 -10.63 12.56 9.17
N ILE A 18 -11.33 12.35 8.07
CA ILE A 18 -10.71 12.12 6.76
C ILE A 18 -10.05 13.41 6.25
N ALA A 19 -10.73 14.56 6.42
CA ALA A 19 -10.13 15.86 6.11
C ALA A 19 -8.90 16.11 6.98
N ALA A 20 -8.99 15.86 8.30
CA ALA A 20 -7.86 16.01 9.21
C ALA A 20 -6.67 15.10 8.83
N ALA A 21 -6.92 13.86 8.43
CA ALA A 21 -5.85 12.95 7.96
C ALA A 21 -5.16 13.48 6.70
N ARG A 22 -5.94 13.95 5.71
CA ARG A 22 -5.41 14.59 4.50
C ARG A 22 -4.59 15.83 4.84
N ASP A 23 -5.12 16.71 5.69
CA ASP A 23 -4.48 17.99 6.04
C ASP A 23 -3.21 17.77 6.89
N PHE A 24 -3.15 16.67 7.65
CA PHE A 24 -1.93 16.20 8.33
C PHE A 24 -0.89 15.62 7.35
N GLY A 25 -1.28 15.28 6.13
CA GLY A 25 -0.39 14.67 5.12
C GLY A 25 -0.42 13.14 5.08
N ILE A 26 -1.45 12.50 5.65
CA ILE A 26 -1.65 11.06 5.47
C ILE A 26 -2.10 10.79 4.04
N ASP A 27 -1.39 9.90 3.35
CA ASP A 27 -1.76 9.46 2.01
C ASP A 27 -2.97 8.51 2.05
N LEU A 28 -4.10 8.99 1.54
CA LEU A 28 -5.33 8.21 1.41
C LEU A 28 -5.47 7.53 0.04
N SER A 29 -4.58 7.83 -0.91
CA SER A 29 -4.64 7.32 -2.28
C SER A 29 -4.50 5.80 -2.33
N LEU A 30 -3.65 5.23 -1.47
CA LEU A 30 -3.52 3.78 -1.32
C LEU A 30 -4.83 3.14 -0.82
N THR A 31 -5.53 3.79 0.11
CA THR A 31 -6.83 3.25 0.58
C THR A 31 -7.86 3.31 -0.54
N VAL A 32 -7.87 4.39 -1.33
CA VAL A 32 -8.74 4.53 -2.50
C VAL A 32 -8.43 3.46 -3.56
N SER A 33 -7.16 3.19 -3.86
CA SER A 33 -6.79 2.16 -4.84
C SER A 33 -7.29 0.78 -4.41
N GLN A 34 -7.18 0.45 -3.11
CA GLN A 34 -7.67 -0.83 -2.59
C GLN A 34 -9.20 -1.00 -2.65
N LEU A 35 -9.96 0.09 -2.62
CA LEU A 35 -11.42 0.06 -2.74
C LEU A 35 -11.90 -0.24 -4.17
N ARG A 36 -11.07 0.05 -5.17
CA ARG A 36 -11.36 -0.25 -6.59
C ARG A 36 -11.12 -1.70 -6.96
N LEU A 37 -10.36 -2.41 -6.13
CA LEU A 37 -10.06 -3.82 -6.32
C LEU A 37 -11.15 -4.70 -5.72
N THR A 38 -11.44 -5.79 -6.41
CA THR A 38 -12.19 -6.92 -5.89
C THR A 38 -11.43 -7.58 -4.73
N PRO A 39 -12.11 -8.35 -3.86
CA PRO A 39 -11.43 -9.13 -2.83
C PRO A 39 -10.33 -10.05 -3.38
N GLN A 40 -10.55 -10.67 -4.55
CA GLN A 40 -9.58 -11.57 -5.16
C GLN A 40 -8.32 -10.82 -5.61
N GLU A 41 -8.47 -9.72 -6.34
CA GLU A 41 -7.33 -8.92 -6.82
C GLU A 41 -6.46 -8.39 -5.67
N ARG A 42 -7.06 -8.08 -4.50
CA ARG A 42 -6.28 -7.70 -3.31
C ARG A 42 -5.41 -8.84 -2.79
N ILE A 43 -5.92 -10.07 -2.83
CA ILE A 43 -5.17 -11.26 -2.41
C ILE A 43 -4.07 -11.57 -3.41
N ASP A 44 -4.36 -11.48 -4.70
CA ASP A 44 -3.38 -11.70 -5.77
C ASP A 44 -2.22 -10.69 -5.67
N ASN A 45 -2.52 -9.41 -5.44
CA ASN A 45 -1.51 -8.36 -5.24
C ASN A 45 -0.65 -8.61 -4.00
N LEU A 46 -1.24 -9.09 -2.90
CA LEU A 46 -0.51 -9.46 -1.69
C LEU A 46 0.45 -10.63 -1.96
N GLN A 47 -0.04 -11.70 -2.60
CA GLN A 47 0.77 -12.87 -2.93
C GLN A 47 1.94 -12.52 -3.85
N SER A 48 1.71 -11.68 -4.85
CA SER A 48 2.75 -11.14 -5.73
C SER A 48 3.80 -10.35 -4.95
N SER A 49 3.37 -9.44 -4.07
CA SER A 49 4.27 -8.64 -3.22
C SER A 49 5.10 -9.50 -2.27
N MET A 50 4.49 -10.51 -1.64
CA MET A 50 5.19 -11.46 -0.78
C MET A 50 6.26 -12.25 -1.54
N SER A 51 5.94 -12.69 -2.76
CA SER A 51 6.87 -13.43 -3.62
C SER A 51 8.07 -12.57 -4.00
N PHE A 52 7.82 -11.31 -4.39
CA PHE A 52 8.87 -10.35 -4.71
C PHE A 52 9.81 -10.09 -3.52
N VAL A 53 9.26 -9.84 -2.32
CA VAL A 53 10.08 -9.63 -1.12
C VAL A 53 10.90 -10.87 -0.76
N ALA A 54 10.33 -12.07 -0.90
CA ALA A 54 11.07 -13.31 -0.67
C ALA A 54 12.23 -13.48 -1.68
N GLU A 55 12.03 -13.09 -2.94
CA GLU A 55 13.09 -13.08 -3.95
C GLU A 55 14.19 -12.07 -3.62
N LEU A 56 13.83 -10.85 -3.24
CA LEU A 56 14.78 -9.82 -2.80
C LEU A 56 15.64 -10.30 -1.62
N ASP A 57 15.04 -10.95 -0.62
CA ASP A 57 15.80 -11.48 0.52
C ASP A 57 16.77 -12.60 0.09
N ARG A 58 16.35 -13.48 -0.82
CA ARG A 58 17.25 -14.51 -1.40
C ARG A 58 18.41 -13.86 -2.14
N ALA A 59 18.16 -12.84 -2.94
CA ALA A 59 19.20 -12.12 -3.67
C ALA A 59 20.19 -11.43 -2.72
N ARG A 60 19.69 -10.76 -1.68
CA ARG A 60 20.51 -10.16 -0.61
C ARG A 60 21.45 -11.18 0.03
N LYS A 61 20.94 -12.37 0.37
CA LYS A 61 21.73 -13.47 0.97
C LYS A 61 22.81 -14.03 0.04
N LYS A 62 22.55 -14.06 -1.28
CA LYS A 62 23.56 -14.48 -2.27
C LYS A 62 24.64 -13.40 -2.48
N GLY A 63 24.24 -12.13 -2.47
CA GLY A 63 25.14 -10.98 -2.68
C GLY A 63 26.11 -10.68 -1.53
N SER A 64 25.93 -11.27 -0.33
CA SER A 64 26.85 -11.11 0.80
C SER A 64 28.19 -11.87 0.67
N ILE A 65 28.48 -12.51 -0.47
CA ILE A 65 29.79 -13.11 -0.76
C ILE A 65 30.71 -12.03 -1.34
N GLY A 66 31.54 -11.39 -0.50
CA GLY A 66 32.56 -10.45 -0.98
C GLY A 66 33.25 -9.54 0.05
N LYS A 67 32.99 -9.65 1.35
CA LYS A 67 33.82 -9.00 2.38
C LYS A 67 34.54 -10.05 3.22
N GLY A 68 35.76 -10.41 2.81
CA GLY A 68 36.64 -11.26 3.62
C GLY A 68 37.55 -12.18 2.83
N LYS A 69 38.36 -11.64 1.92
CA LYS A 69 39.68 -12.19 1.57
C LYS A 69 40.62 -11.03 1.19
N GLN A 70 41.21 -10.41 2.20
CA GLN A 70 42.54 -9.81 2.16
C GLN A 70 43.22 -10.20 3.47
#